data_AF-A0A2E2XLI3-F1
#
_entry.id   AF-A0A2E2XLI3-F1
#
_cell.length_a   1.000
_cell.length_b   1.000
_cell.length_c   1.000
_cell.angle_alpha   90.00
_cell.angle_beta   90.00
_cell.angle_gamma   90.00
#
_symmetry.space_group_name_H-M   'P 1'
#
loop_
_entity.id
_entity.type
_entity.pdbx_description
1 polymer ?
#
loop_
_entity_poly.entity_id
_entity_poly.type
_entity_poly.pdbx_seq_one_letter_code
_entity_poly.pdbx_strand_id
1 'polypeptide(L)'
;MLVGGALSALLSACVPTVTTVYDGPEIRGQLVALSSLEPVADAQVFYADHLERSVMTDEKGLYRLPAPARTQATVLMAGHALAPYQALVRKGGYGSTTLLVYGSLKMLEPEQVMLDPVVLDDQLSEIPKPTITEGSSHQLVKTLIYVHSLFGACDRELGWDALKALNVYRKLYWRYQKRSADTSTSASQLELIARYQELSQQHASRLWDATLKSCPVTDLLPDQRREVGAILNELEQWPRAIAVGRGAHGYIDD
;
A
#
# COMPACT_ATOMS: atom_id res chain seq x y z
N MET A 1 24.81 33.02 -57.15
CA MET A 1 23.62 33.33 -56.34
C MET A 1 23.18 32.05 -55.63
N LEU A 2 23.66 31.82 -54.41
CA LEU A 2 23.25 30.72 -53.55
C LEU A 2 23.37 31.23 -52.10
N VAL A 3 22.31 31.87 -51.61
CA VAL A 3 22.13 32.17 -50.18
C VAL A 3 20.66 31.93 -49.90
N GLY A 4 20.37 30.87 -49.15
CA GLY A 4 18.99 30.48 -48.84
C GLY A 4 18.90 29.12 -48.16
N GLY A 5 19.89 28.77 -47.34
CA GLY A 5 19.85 27.60 -46.47
C GLY A 5 20.34 28.00 -45.09
N ALA A 6 19.71 27.44 -44.06
CA ALA A 6 20.05 27.57 -42.64
C ALA A 6 19.37 28.71 -41.83
N LEU A 7 18.04 28.82 -41.87
CA LEU A 7 17.29 29.47 -40.77
C LEU A 7 16.12 28.65 -40.20
N SER A 8 16.09 27.33 -40.44
CA SER A 8 15.05 26.44 -39.88
C SER A 8 15.57 25.46 -38.82
N ALA A 9 16.82 25.59 -38.38
CA ALA A 9 17.45 24.66 -37.43
C ALA A 9 17.51 25.15 -35.97
N LEU A 10 16.80 26.23 -35.61
CA LEU A 10 16.97 26.89 -34.30
C LEU A 10 15.78 26.82 -33.31
N LEU A 11 14.70 26.08 -33.57
CA LEU A 11 13.52 26.09 -32.67
C LEU A 11 12.93 24.71 -32.31
N SER A 12 13.71 23.64 -32.34
CA SER A 12 13.35 22.38 -31.69
C SER A 12 14.19 22.10 -30.44
N ALA A 13 14.70 23.15 -29.79
CA ALA A 13 15.22 23.02 -28.43
C ALA A 13 14.02 22.77 -27.50
N CYS A 14 14.01 21.61 -26.82
CA CYS A 14 13.07 21.35 -25.74
C CYS A 14 13.24 22.45 -24.69
N VAL A 15 12.38 23.48 -24.69
CA VAL A 15 12.47 24.57 -23.74
C VAL A 15 12.12 24.00 -22.36
N PRO A 16 13.06 23.95 -21.41
CA PRO A 16 12.75 23.50 -20.06
C PRO A 16 11.69 24.46 -19.50
N THR A 17 10.51 23.93 -19.21
CA THR A 17 9.43 24.72 -18.63
C THR A 17 9.51 24.55 -17.12
N VAL A 18 9.46 25.65 -16.38
CA VAL A 18 9.32 25.62 -14.92
C VAL A 18 7.87 25.27 -14.63
N THR A 19 7.64 24.06 -14.13
CA THR A 19 6.30 23.60 -13.78
C THR A 19 6.23 23.17 -12.32
N THR A 20 5.02 23.18 -11.80
CA THR A 20 4.72 22.54 -10.52
C THR A 20 4.51 21.06 -10.80
N VAL A 21 5.19 20.21 -10.03
CA VAL A 21 5.01 18.76 -10.06
C VAL A 21 4.56 18.32 -8.68
N TYR A 22 3.51 17.52 -8.63
CA TYR A 22 3.01 16.92 -7.41
C TYR A 22 3.71 15.58 -7.17
N ASP A 23 4.32 15.46 -5.99
CA ASP A 23 5.04 14.28 -5.50
C ASP A 23 4.09 13.28 -4.79
N GLY A 24 2.77 13.50 -4.91
CA GLY A 24 1.72 12.61 -4.42
C GLY A 24 0.32 13.17 -4.70
N PRO A 25 -0.72 12.33 -4.80
CA PRO A 25 -2.09 12.78 -4.97
C PRO A 25 -2.66 13.30 -3.66
N GLU A 26 -3.66 14.18 -3.67
CA GLU A 26 -4.41 14.53 -2.47
C GLU A 26 -5.18 13.30 -1.95
N ILE A 27 -5.00 12.97 -0.67
CA ILE A 27 -5.61 11.80 -0.04
C ILE A 27 -6.71 12.26 0.90
N ARG A 28 -7.89 11.66 0.81
CA ARG A 28 -8.90 11.76 1.87
C ARG A 28 -9.38 10.39 2.28
N GLY A 29 -9.72 10.25 3.56
CA GLY A 29 -10.19 8.99 4.10
C GLY A 29 -10.69 9.13 5.54
N GLN A 30 -10.98 7.98 6.14
CA GLN A 30 -11.42 7.88 7.52
C GLN A 30 -10.57 6.86 8.28
N LEU A 31 -10.25 7.15 9.54
CA LEU A 31 -9.60 6.22 10.46
C LEU A 31 -10.59 5.73 11.51
N VAL A 32 -10.60 4.42 11.77
CA VAL A 32 -11.44 3.79 12.80
C VAL A 32 -10.61 2.87 13.70
N ALA A 33 -10.97 2.77 14.97
CA ALA A 33 -10.28 1.94 15.95
C ALA A 33 -10.70 0.48 15.82
N LEU A 34 -9.76 -0.45 15.91
CA LEU A 34 -10.06 -1.88 15.79
C LEU A 34 -11.00 -2.38 16.90
N SER A 35 -10.80 -1.97 18.15
CA SER A 35 -11.59 -2.48 19.28
C SER A 35 -13.02 -1.97 19.31
N SER A 36 -13.25 -0.68 19.06
CA SER A 36 -14.59 -0.08 19.13
C SER A 36 -15.27 0.02 17.75
N LEU A 37 -14.50 0.03 16.67
CA LEU A 37 -14.94 0.41 15.32
C LEU A 37 -15.45 1.85 15.23
N GLU A 38 -15.09 2.68 16.21
CA GLU A 38 -15.42 4.09 16.25
C GLU A 38 -14.31 4.93 15.59
N PRO A 39 -14.61 6.14 15.11
CA PRO A 39 -13.61 7.00 14.49
C PRO A 39 -12.45 7.39 15.41
N VAL A 40 -11.25 7.54 14.85
CA VAL A 40 -10.03 7.92 15.59
C VAL A 40 -9.68 9.38 15.32
N ALA A 41 -9.84 10.22 16.34
CA ALA A 41 -9.44 11.63 16.30
C ALA A 41 -7.94 11.84 16.63
N ASP A 42 -7.42 12.98 16.21
CA ASP A 42 -6.05 13.45 16.51
C ASP A 42 -4.95 12.44 16.11
N ALA A 43 -5.16 11.68 15.03
CA ALA A 43 -4.15 10.82 14.43
C ALA A 43 -3.40 11.60 13.35
N GLN A 44 -2.07 11.47 13.35
CA GLN A 44 -1.20 12.16 12.41
C GLN A 44 -1.13 11.36 11.10
N VAL A 45 -1.40 12.03 9.98
CA VAL A 45 -1.34 11.46 8.63
C VAL A 45 -0.39 12.31 7.78
N PHE A 46 0.59 11.70 7.10
CA PHE A 46 1.62 12.40 6.32
C PHE A 46 2.20 11.51 5.21
N TYR A 47 2.78 12.08 4.16
CA TYR A 47 3.54 11.26 3.19
C TYR A 47 4.87 10.84 3.80
N ALA A 48 5.35 9.64 3.45
CA ALA A 48 6.60 9.10 4.00
C ALA A 48 7.79 10.09 3.92
N ASP A 49 7.89 10.82 2.79
CA ASP A 49 8.96 11.78 2.53
C ASP A 49 8.61 13.24 2.89
N HIS A 50 7.42 13.50 3.44
CA HIS A 50 6.92 14.85 3.75
C HIS A 50 6.26 14.94 5.13
N LEU A 51 7.01 14.58 6.18
CA LEU A 51 6.53 14.65 7.57
C LEU A 51 6.11 16.07 7.97
N GLU A 52 6.76 17.10 7.43
CA GLU A 52 6.45 18.51 7.68
C GLU A 52 5.07 18.94 7.18
N ARG A 53 4.45 18.15 6.31
CA ARG A 53 3.10 18.39 5.76
C ARG A 53 2.02 17.53 6.41
N SER A 54 2.25 17.07 7.63
CA SER A 54 1.29 16.24 8.33
C SER A 54 -0.03 16.96 8.65
N VAL A 55 -1.13 16.22 8.61
CA VAL A 55 -2.46 16.64 9.07
C VAL A 55 -2.93 15.77 10.23
N MET A 56 -3.86 16.29 11.02
CA MET A 56 -4.52 15.52 12.09
C MET A 56 -5.93 15.13 11.66
N THR A 57 -6.40 13.94 12.05
CA THR A 57 -7.81 13.57 11.87
C THR A 57 -8.73 14.38 12.77
N ASP A 58 -9.93 14.68 12.27
CA ASP A 58 -10.99 15.33 13.04
C ASP A 58 -11.71 14.36 14.00
N GLU A 59 -12.71 14.86 14.74
CA GLU A 59 -13.53 14.08 15.68
C GLU A 59 -14.30 12.93 15.01
N LYS A 60 -14.51 12.99 13.68
CA LYS A 60 -15.16 11.93 12.88
C LYS A 60 -14.13 11.00 12.26
N GLY A 61 -12.86 11.10 12.65
CA GLY A 61 -11.74 10.34 12.12
C GLY A 61 -11.41 10.66 10.66
N LEU A 62 -11.96 11.74 10.10
CA LEU A 62 -11.74 12.14 8.71
C LEU A 62 -10.45 12.95 8.59
N TYR A 63 -9.78 12.78 7.47
CA TYR A 63 -8.61 13.58 7.11
C TYR A 63 -8.64 13.97 5.64
N ARG A 64 -7.99 15.10 5.35
CA ARG A 64 -7.63 15.54 4.00
C ARG A 64 -6.15 15.89 4.02
N LEU A 65 -5.32 15.05 3.42
CA LEU A 65 -3.89 15.24 3.29
C LEU A 65 -3.61 15.89 1.92
N PRO A 66 -3.21 17.18 1.87
CA PRO A 66 -3.00 17.90 0.62
C PRO A 66 -1.84 17.33 -0.20
N ALA A 67 -1.97 17.37 -1.53
CA ALA A 67 -0.94 16.93 -2.47
C ALA A 67 0.37 17.71 -2.27
N PRO A 68 1.52 17.04 -2.04
CA PRO A 68 2.78 17.72 -1.89
C PRO A 68 3.28 18.14 -3.27
N ALA A 69 3.53 19.43 -3.45
CA ALA A 69 4.11 19.97 -4.68
C ALA A 69 5.56 20.47 -4.48
N ARG A 70 6.34 20.34 -5.56
CA ARG A 70 7.63 21.00 -5.79
C ARG A 70 7.66 21.70 -7.14
N THR A 71 8.50 22.72 -7.25
CA THR A 71 8.76 23.38 -8.54
C THR A 71 9.98 22.74 -9.18
N GLN A 72 9.86 22.31 -10.43
CA GLN A 72 10.95 21.68 -11.17
C GLN A 72 10.98 22.20 -12.61
N ALA A 73 12.20 22.43 -13.14
CA ALA A 73 12.39 22.59 -14.57
C ALA A 73 12.32 21.20 -15.22
N THR A 74 11.28 20.94 -16.00
CA THR A 74 11.12 19.65 -16.69
C THR A 74 10.95 19.83 -18.18
N VAL A 75 11.46 18.87 -18.94
CA VAL A 75 11.02 18.64 -20.31
C VAL A 75 9.73 17.85 -20.22
N LEU A 76 8.66 18.39 -20.80
CA LEU A 76 7.34 17.77 -20.81
C LEU A 76 7.40 16.52 -21.71
N MET A 77 7.24 15.34 -21.13
CA MET A 77 7.01 14.11 -21.88
C MET A 77 5.60 13.62 -21.55
N ALA A 78 4.75 13.50 -22.57
CA ALA A 78 3.42 12.92 -22.42
C ALA A 78 3.56 11.40 -22.20
N GLY A 79 3.45 10.98 -20.95
CA GLY A 79 3.46 9.58 -20.56
C GLY A 79 2.73 9.42 -19.24
N HIS A 80 1.52 8.85 -19.30
CA HIS A 80 0.76 8.50 -18.11
C HIS A 80 1.21 7.11 -17.63
N ALA A 81 2.16 7.08 -16.70
CA ALA A 81 2.43 5.89 -15.90
C ALA A 81 1.77 6.08 -14.53
N LEU A 82 1.18 5.03 -13.95
CA LEU A 82 0.75 5.07 -12.55
C LEU A 82 1.93 4.75 -11.64
N ALA A 83 2.06 5.50 -10.55
CA ALA A 83 3.07 5.29 -9.52
C ALA A 83 2.40 5.13 -8.14
N PRO A 84 2.91 4.25 -7.27
CA PRO A 84 2.49 4.19 -5.88
C PRO A 84 3.12 5.33 -5.08
N TYR A 85 2.34 5.93 -4.20
CA TYR A 85 2.71 6.96 -3.23
C TYR A 85 2.36 6.45 -1.83
N GLN A 86 3.29 6.59 -0.90
CA GLN A 86 3.14 6.08 0.46
C GLN A 86 2.73 7.22 1.41
N ALA A 87 1.60 7.04 2.09
CA ALA A 87 1.23 7.84 3.25
C ALA A 87 1.28 7.00 4.52
N LEU A 88 1.67 7.62 5.62
CA LEU A 88 1.85 7.00 6.92
C LEU A 88 0.82 7.57 7.89
N VAL A 89 0.27 6.68 8.72
CA VAL A 89 -0.66 7.03 9.80
C VAL A 89 -0.02 6.66 11.14
N ARG A 90 -0.03 7.61 12.09
CA ARG A 90 0.53 7.43 13.43
C ARG A 90 -0.40 8.01 14.50
N LYS A 91 -0.67 7.24 15.55
CA LYS A 91 -1.38 7.67 16.75
C LYS A 91 -0.82 6.93 17.97
N GLY A 92 -0.53 7.66 19.04
CA GLY A 92 -0.09 7.04 20.30
C GLY A 92 -1.13 6.06 20.83
N GLY A 93 -0.69 4.87 21.24
CA GLY A 93 -1.58 3.77 21.67
C GLY A 93 -2.10 2.88 20.54
N TYR A 94 -1.81 3.22 19.28
CA TYR A 94 -2.19 2.45 18.10
C TYR A 94 -0.97 1.98 17.31
N GLY A 95 -1.18 0.96 16.47
CA GLY A 95 -0.20 0.50 15.50
C GLY A 95 -0.12 1.47 14.33
N SER A 96 1.09 1.76 13.86
CA SER A 96 1.28 2.51 12.62
C SER A 96 0.88 1.67 11.41
N THR A 97 0.41 2.32 10.35
CA THR A 97 0.09 1.67 9.08
C THR A 97 0.50 2.54 7.89
N THR A 98 0.90 1.89 6.80
CA THR A 98 1.15 2.51 5.51
C THR A 98 -0.10 2.43 4.64
N LEU A 99 -0.42 3.53 3.98
CA LEU A 99 -1.45 3.66 2.95
C LEU A 99 -0.76 3.73 1.59
N LEU A 100 -1.07 2.77 0.72
CA LEU A 100 -0.63 2.78 -0.67
C LEU A 100 -1.68 3.46 -1.54
N VAL A 101 -1.31 4.58 -2.14
CA VAL A 101 -2.18 5.38 -3.00
C VAL A 101 -1.56 5.44 -4.39
N TYR A 102 -2.35 5.25 -5.44
CA TYR A 102 -1.86 5.31 -6.81
C TYR A 102 -2.28 6.63 -7.45
N GLY A 103 -1.35 7.27 -8.16
CA GLY A 103 -1.61 8.45 -8.97
C GLY A 103 -0.70 8.49 -10.19
N SER A 104 -0.89 9.46 -11.08
CA SER A 104 0.00 9.61 -12.23
C SER A 104 1.43 9.93 -11.79
N LEU A 105 2.40 9.39 -12.52
CA LEU A 105 3.79 9.75 -12.39
C LEU A 105 3.97 11.19 -12.90
N LYS A 106 4.64 12.05 -12.12
CA LYS A 106 4.87 13.47 -12.45
C LYS A 106 3.56 14.24 -12.70
N MET A 107 2.59 14.10 -11.79
CA MET A 107 1.35 14.88 -11.78
C MET A 107 1.62 16.38 -11.94
N LEU A 108 1.00 17.01 -12.93
CA LEU A 108 1.05 18.47 -13.13
C LEU A 108 -0.13 19.18 -12.45
N GLU A 109 -1.17 18.42 -12.12
CA GLU A 109 -2.36 18.86 -11.41
C GLU A 109 -2.61 17.93 -10.21
N PRO A 110 -3.19 18.43 -9.10
CA PRO A 110 -3.52 17.57 -7.97
C PRO A 110 -4.58 16.55 -8.36
N GLU A 111 -4.21 15.28 -8.35
CA GLU A 111 -5.18 14.18 -8.38
C GLU A 111 -5.79 13.98 -7.00
N GLN A 112 -7.05 13.53 -6.95
CA GLN A 112 -7.74 13.25 -5.69
C GLN A 112 -8.01 11.76 -5.58
N VAL A 113 -7.59 11.14 -4.48
CA VAL A 113 -7.90 9.74 -4.18
C VAL A 113 -8.66 9.63 -2.87
N MET A 114 -9.85 9.01 -2.96
CA MET A 114 -10.66 8.65 -1.80
C MET A 114 -10.28 7.24 -1.37
N LEU A 115 -9.88 7.12 -0.11
CA LEU A 115 -9.63 5.84 0.53
C LEU A 115 -10.85 5.42 1.33
N ASP A 116 -11.14 4.11 1.27
CA ASP A 116 -12.04 3.48 2.22
C ASP A 116 -11.53 3.63 3.66
N PRO A 117 -12.41 3.46 4.66
CA PRO A 117 -11.98 3.50 6.05
C PRO A 117 -10.83 2.54 6.35
N VAL A 118 -9.83 3.04 7.06
CA VAL A 118 -8.66 2.27 7.48
C VAL A 118 -8.80 1.96 8.96
N VAL A 119 -8.68 0.68 9.30
CA VAL A 119 -8.77 0.20 10.68
C VAL A 119 -7.39 0.25 11.33
N LEU A 120 -7.28 0.96 12.46
CA LEU A 120 -6.07 1.05 13.26
C LEU A 120 -6.08 0.07 14.43
N ASP A 121 -4.99 -0.65 14.60
CA ASP A 121 -4.82 -1.63 15.66
C ASP A 121 -4.54 -0.96 17.02
N ASP A 122 -5.51 -1.01 17.93
CA ASP A 122 -5.38 -0.60 19.34
C ASP A 122 -5.16 -1.78 20.30
N GLN A 123 -5.00 -2.99 19.77
CA GLN A 123 -4.82 -4.24 20.54
C GLN A 123 -3.46 -4.88 20.23
N LEU A 124 -2.38 -4.11 20.37
CA LEU A 124 -1.04 -4.48 19.88
C LEU A 124 -0.48 -5.80 20.40
N SER A 125 -0.90 -6.24 21.59
CA SER A 125 -0.46 -7.50 22.20
C SER A 125 -1.23 -8.73 21.70
N GLU A 126 -2.38 -8.54 21.06
CA GLU A 126 -3.19 -9.64 20.55
C GLU A 126 -2.62 -10.13 19.23
N ILE A 127 -2.29 -11.43 19.18
CA ILE A 127 -1.79 -12.08 17.97
C ILE A 127 -2.79 -13.20 17.60
N PRO A 128 -3.65 -12.97 16.60
CA PRO A 128 -4.62 -13.98 16.19
C PRO A 128 -3.95 -15.15 15.46
N LYS A 129 -4.58 -16.31 15.54
CA LYS A 129 -4.24 -17.46 14.69
C LYS A 129 -4.63 -17.19 13.22
N PRO A 130 -4.03 -17.90 12.24
CA PRO A 130 -4.43 -17.79 10.83
C PRO A 130 -5.92 -18.06 10.62
N THR A 131 -6.54 -17.41 9.62
CA THR A 131 -7.99 -17.56 9.34
C THR A 131 -8.34 -18.90 8.69
N ILE A 132 -7.37 -19.53 8.02
CA ILE A 132 -7.45 -20.86 7.40
C ILE A 132 -6.44 -21.83 8.02
N THR A 133 -6.70 -23.14 7.90
CA THR A 133 -5.85 -24.20 8.48
C THR A 133 -4.43 -24.17 7.92
N GLU A 134 -4.29 -23.90 6.62
CA GLU A 134 -3.03 -23.87 5.89
C GLU A 134 -2.29 -22.53 5.97
N GLY A 135 -2.81 -21.56 6.73
CA GLY A 135 -2.25 -20.20 6.81
C GLY A 135 -0.98 -20.13 7.67
N SER A 136 -0.07 -19.21 7.34
CA SER A 136 1.21 -19.08 8.04
C SER A 136 1.07 -18.37 9.39
N SER A 137 1.63 -18.95 10.46
CA SER A 137 1.60 -18.32 11.80
C SER A 137 2.28 -16.94 11.83
N HIS A 138 1.86 -16.06 12.74
CA HIS A 138 2.47 -14.73 12.88
C HIS A 138 3.99 -14.79 13.07
N GLN A 139 4.49 -15.71 13.91
CA GLN A 139 5.93 -15.86 14.16
C GLN A 139 6.70 -16.30 12.91
N LEU A 140 6.08 -17.17 12.09
CA LEU A 140 6.67 -17.58 10.82
C LEU A 140 6.74 -16.40 9.86
N VAL A 141 5.63 -15.69 9.63
CA VAL A 141 5.59 -14.51 8.74
C VAL A 141 6.58 -13.44 9.18
N LYS A 142 6.67 -13.18 10.50
CA LYS A 142 7.67 -12.27 11.08
C LYS A 142 9.10 -12.69 10.75
N THR A 143 9.38 -13.99 10.79
CA THR A 143 10.70 -14.54 10.45
C THR A 143 11.01 -14.35 8.97
N LEU A 144 10.00 -14.39 8.08
CA LEU A 144 10.15 -14.15 6.64
C LEU A 144 10.44 -12.69 6.28
N ILE A 145 10.22 -11.73 7.19
CA ILE A 145 10.50 -10.29 6.97
C ILE A 145 11.88 -9.90 7.52
N TYR A 146 12.58 -10.81 8.20
CA TYR A 146 13.89 -10.53 8.78
C TYR A 146 14.98 -10.34 7.71
N VAL A 147 16.03 -9.57 8.04
CA VAL A 147 17.05 -9.10 7.06
C VAL A 147 17.78 -10.23 6.32
N HIS A 148 17.88 -11.42 6.91
CA HIS A 148 18.51 -12.60 6.29
C HIS A 148 17.51 -13.66 5.81
N SER A 149 16.24 -13.29 5.72
CA SER A 149 15.15 -14.21 5.37
C SER A 149 14.61 -13.93 3.97
N LEU A 150 13.50 -14.59 3.63
CA LEU A 150 12.82 -14.53 2.35
C LEU A 150 12.61 -13.09 1.84
N PHE A 151 12.10 -12.18 2.68
CA PHE A 151 11.88 -10.78 2.32
C PHE A 151 13.00 -9.85 2.79
N GLY A 152 14.15 -10.39 3.20
CA GLY A 152 15.27 -9.61 3.72
C GLY A 152 15.87 -8.65 2.69
N ALA A 153 15.69 -8.95 1.40
CA ALA A 153 16.11 -8.10 0.28
C ALA A 153 14.99 -7.16 -0.23
N CYS A 154 13.75 -7.32 0.24
CA CYS A 154 12.62 -6.48 -0.15
C CYS A 154 12.56 -5.22 0.70
N ASP A 155 11.60 -4.33 0.40
CA ASP A 155 11.27 -3.21 1.27
C ASP A 155 10.76 -3.74 2.62
N ARG A 156 11.62 -3.62 3.62
CA ARG A 156 11.39 -4.15 4.95
C ARG A 156 10.25 -3.40 5.65
N GLU A 157 10.12 -2.09 5.43
CA GLU A 157 9.08 -1.30 6.08
C GLU A 157 7.71 -1.70 5.54
N LEU A 158 7.58 -1.85 4.22
CA LEU A 158 6.37 -2.40 3.60
C LEU A 158 6.05 -3.80 4.11
N GLY A 159 7.04 -4.69 4.24
CA GLY A 159 6.83 -6.03 4.78
C GLY A 159 6.30 -6.03 6.22
N TRP A 160 6.85 -5.17 7.09
CA TRP A 160 6.35 -5.03 8.46
C TRP A 160 4.93 -4.49 8.50
N ASP A 161 4.59 -3.52 7.66
CA ASP A 161 3.24 -2.97 7.60
C ASP A 161 2.24 -3.96 6.98
N ALA A 162 2.66 -4.77 6.01
CA ALA A 162 1.88 -5.87 5.46
C ALA A 162 1.54 -6.91 6.55
N LEU A 163 2.51 -7.25 7.43
CA LEU A 163 2.26 -8.11 8.58
C LEU A 163 1.27 -7.48 9.58
N LYS A 164 1.38 -6.19 9.87
CA LYS A 164 0.43 -5.49 10.76
C LYS A 164 -0.98 -5.50 10.17
N ALA A 165 -1.13 -5.20 8.88
CA ALA A 165 -2.41 -5.23 8.19
C ALA A 165 -3.02 -6.64 8.16
N LEU A 166 -2.20 -7.67 7.93
CA LEU A 166 -2.62 -9.08 8.04
C LEU A 166 -3.15 -9.40 9.45
N ASN A 167 -2.49 -8.92 10.49
CA ASN A 167 -2.96 -9.09 11.87
C ASN A 167 -4.30 -8.39 12.11
N VAL A 168 -4.50 -7.16 11.61
CA VAL A 168 -5.78 -6.44 11.72
C VAL A 168 -6.90 -7.23 11.05
N TYR A 169 -6.68 -7.71 9.82
CA TYR A 169 -7.62 -8.57 9.11
C TYR A 169 -7.98 -9.82 9.93
N ARG A 170 -6.98 -10.54 10.44
CA ARG A 170 -7.19 -11.74 11.26
C ARG A 170 -7.98 -11.44 12.53
N LYS A 171 -7.72 -10.33 13.21
CA LYS A 171 -8.48 -9.91 14.41
C LYS A 171 -9.94 -9.64 14.07
N LEU A 172 -10.21 -8.94 12.97
CA LEU A 172 -11.58 -8.69 12.50
C LEU A 172 -12.29 -9.98 12.09
N TYR A 173 -11.61 -10.90 11.42
CA TYR A 173 -12.15 -12.22 11.08
C TYR A 173 -12.57 -12.99 12.33
N TRP A 174 -11.69 -13.12 13.33
CA TRP A 174 -12.04 -13.83 14.57
C TRP A 174 -13.09 -13.11 15.39
N ARG A 175 -13.12 -11.77 15.36
CA ARG A 175 -14.21 -10.98 15.94
C ARG A 175 -15.54 -11.28 15.26
N TYR A 176 -15.57 -11.34 13.94
CA TYR A 176 -16.77 -11.70 13.18
C TYR A 176 -17.26 -13.10 13.58
N GLN A 177 -16.39 -14.10 13.56
CA GLN A 177 -16.73 -15.48 13.94
C GLN A 177 -17.28 -15.59 15.37
N LYS A 178 -16.67 -14.87 16.32
CA LYS A 178 -17.14 -14.84 17.71
C LYS A 178 -18.51 -14.19 17.84
N ARG A 179 -18.74 -13.09 17.12
CA ARG A 179 -19.98 -12.32 17.20
C ARG A 179 -21.12 -12.95 16.42
N SER A 180 -20.85 -13.60 15.30
CA SER A 180 -21.88 -14.30 14.51
C SER A 180 -22.45 -15.51 15.24
N ALA A 181 -21.67 -16.13 16.15
CA ALA A 181 -22.13 -17.17 17.04
C ALA A 181 -22.91 -16.65 18.27
N ASP A 182 -22.86 -15.35 18.55
CA ASP A 182 -23.51 -14.71 19.69
C ASP A 182 -24.89 -14.16 19.28
N THR A 183 -25.95 -14.79 19.79
CA THR A 183 -27.34 -14.45 19.48
C THR A 183 -27.77 -13.06 19.95
N SER A 184 -26.97 -12.39 20.78
CA SER A 184 -27.20 -11.02 21.23
C SER A 184 -26.62 -9.95 20.30
N THR A 185 -25.79 -10.34 19.31
CA THR A 185 -25.20 -9.38 18.38
C THR A 185 -26.24 -8.92 17.35
N SER A 186 -26.40 -7.60 17.21
CA SER A 186 -27.29 -7.04 16.19
C SER A 186 -26.77 -7.27 14.77
N ALA A 187 -27.68 -7.42 13.80
CA ALA A 187 -27.34 -7.62 12.40
C ALA A 187 -26.48 -6.48 11.83
N SER A 188 -26.77 -5.22 12.20
CA SER A 188 -26.01 -4.06 11.75
C SER A 188 -24.56 -4.05 12.27
N GLN A 189 -24.33 -4.51 13.51
CA GLN A 189 -22.98 -4.67 14.04
C GLN A 189 -22.20 -5.76 13.32
N LEU A 190 -22.85 -6.88 12.98
CA LEU A 190 -22.22 -7.95 12.20
C LEU A 190 -21.85 -7.48 10.80
N GLU A 191 -22.76 -6.76 10.13
CA GLU A 191 -22.51 -6.16 8.81
C GLU A 191 -21.34 -5.18 8.84
N LEU A 192 -21.26 -4.34 9.87
CA LEU A 192 -20.16 -3.39 10.03
C LEU A 192 -18.80 -4.11 10.22
N ILE A 193 -18.76 -5.15 11.07
CA ILE A 193 -17.55 -5.96 11.27
C ILE A 193 -17.14 -6.64 9.96
N ALA A 194 -18.09 -7.23 9.25
CA ALA A 194 -17.84 -7.90 7.97
C ALA A 194 -17.26 -6.92 6.92
N ARG A 195 -17.83 -5.72 6.82
CA ARG A 195 -17.33 -4.67 5.93
C ARG A 195 -15.88 -4.29 6.26
N TYR A 196 -15.57 -4.04 7.53
CA TYR A 196 -14.20 -3.68 7.92
C TYR A 196 -13.22 -4.84 7.77
N GLN A 197 -13.67 -6.09 7.95
CA GLN A 197 -12.89 -7.27 7.66
C GLN A 197 -12.49 -7.31 6.18
N GLU A 198 -13.44 -7.12 5.27
CA GLU A 198 -13.19 -7.10 3.82
C GLU A 198 -12.21 -5.98 3.42
N LEU A 199 -12.44 -4.76 3.92
CA LEU A 199 -11.53 -3.62 3.67
C LEU A 199 -10.11 -3.88 4.19
N SER A 200 -9.99 -4.52 5.36
CA SER A 200 -8.69 -4.86 5.94
C SER A 200 -7.99 -5.98 5.18
N GLN A 201 -8.73 -6.95 4.63
CA GLN A 201 -8.20 -7.99 3.74
C GLN A 201 -7.61 -7.36 2.48
N GLN A 202 -8.36 -6.47 1.82
CA GLN A 202 -7.89 -5.75 0.62
C GLN A 202 -6.68 -4.86 0.92
N HIS A 203 -6.64 -4.20 2.08
CA HIS A 203 -5.49 -3.42 2.51
C HIS A 203 -4.24 -4.28 2.73
N ALA A 204 -4.38 -5.38 3.49
CA ALA A 204 -3.29 -6.32 3.72
C ALA A 204 -2.76 -6.91 2.41
N SER A 205 -3.66 -7.29 1.51
CA SER A 205 -3.34 -7.74 0.16
C SER A 205 -2.44 -6.75 -0.59
N ARG A 206 -2.84 -5.47 -0.65
CA ARG A 206 -2.10 -4.45 -1.41
C ARG A 206 -0.69 -4.25 -0.86
N LEU A 207 -0.55 -4.25 0.46
CA LEU A 207 0.75 -4.15 1.10
C LEU A 207 1.63 -5.39 0.83
N TRP A 208 1.06 -6.60 0.84
CA TRP A 208 1.79 -7.81 0.48
C TRP A 208 2.23 -7.83 -0.98
N ASP A 209 1.35 -7.43 -1.91
CA ASP A 209 1.69 -7.31 -3.33
C ASP A 209 2.81 -6.28 -3.55
N ALA A 210 2.74 -5.12 -2.90
CA ALA A 210 3.80 -4.11 -2.96
C ALA A 210 5.12 -4.61 -2.36
N THR A 211 5.06 -5.31 -1.23
CA THR A 211 6.23 -5.94 -0.60
C THR A 211 6.90 -6.91 -1.58
N LEU A 212 6.13 -7.78 -2.23
CA LEU A 212 6.65 -8.76 -3.19
C LEU A 212 7.25 -8.09 -4.43
N LYS A 213 6.62 -7.02 -4.93
CA LYS A 213 7.13 -6.23 -6.06
C LYS A 213 8.40 -5.47 -5.74
N SER A 214 8.65 -5.16 -4.47
CA SER A 214 9.87 -4.47 -4.03
C SER A 214 11.10 -5.38 -3.95
N CYS A 215 10.92 -6.71 -4.06
CA CYS A 215 12.00 -7.67 -3.94
C CYS A 215 12.90 -7.68 -5.21
N PRO A 216 14.22 -7.61 -5.07
CA PRO A 216 15.14 -7.76 -6.20
C PRO A 216 15.21 -9.23 -6.63
N VAL A 217 14.69 -9.52 -7.83
CA VAL A 217 14.73 -10.83 -8.54
C VAL A 217 13.90 -11.94 -7.85
N THR A 218 12.82 -12.35 -8.52
CA THR A 218 11.75 -13.26 -8.05
C THR A 218 12.08 -14.76 -8.05
N ASP A 219 13.35 -15.16 -7.84
CA ASP A 219 13.68 -16.58 -7.70
C ASP A 219 13.55 -17.03 -6.24
N LEU A 220 12.31 -17.02 -5.76
CA LEU A 220 11.97 -17.61 -4.47
C LEU A 220 12.26 -19.11 -4.48
N LEU A 221 12.95 -19.60 -3.44
CA LEU A 221 13.13 -21.03 -3.20
C LEU A 221 11.76 -21.73 -3.05
N PRO A 222 11.65 -23.05 -3.30
CA PRO A 222 10.38 -23.77 -3.21
C PRO A 222 9.63 -23.60 -1.88
N ASP A 223 10.33 -23.65 -0.75
CA ASP A 223 9.71 -23.48 0.57
C ASP A 223 9.24 -22.03 0.79
N GLN A 224 9.99 -21.07 0.24
CA GLN A 224 9.62 -19.66 0.29
C GLN A 224 8.36 -19.37 -0.52
N ARG A 225 8.21 -19.95 -1.72
CA ARG A 225 6.98 -19.87 -2.51
C ARG A 225 5.78 -20.47 -1.79
N ARG A 226 5.99 -21.56 -1.03
CA ARG A 226 4.92 -22.19 -0.25
C ARG A 226 4.40 -21.23 0.82
N GLU A 227 5.29 -20.58 1.55
CA GLU A 227 4.90 -19.66 2.62
C GLU A 227 4.25 -18.37 2.10
N VAL A 228 4.81 -17.77 1.03
CA VAL A 228 4.15 -16.65 0.33
C VAL A 228 2.78 -17.09 -0.16
N GLY A 229 2.69 -18.30 -0.70
CA GLY A 229 1.45 -18.89 -1.14
C GLY A 229 0.41 -19.05 -0.04
N ALA A 230 0.82 -19.49 1.15
CA ALA A 230 -0.06 -19.63 2.31
C ALA A 230 -0.60 -18.26 2.80
N ILE A 231 0.27 -17.25 2.89
CA ILE A 231 -0.14 -15.87 3.25
C ILE A 231 -1.15 -15.33 2.24
N LEU A 232 -0.84 -15.45 0.95
CA LEU A 232 -1.69 -14.88 -0.08
C LEU A 232 -2.98 -15.68 -0.24
N ASN A 233 -2.96 -17.01 -0.10
CA ASN A 233 -4.17 -17.83 -0.08
C ASN A 233 -5.10 -17.44 1.07
N GLU A 234 -4.56 -17.12 2.25
CA GLU A 234 -5.35 -16.61 3.39
C GLU A 234 -6.01 -15.25 3.08
N LEU A 235 -5.38 -14.45 2.22
CA LEU A 235 -5.92 -13.19 1.70
C LEU A 235 -6.75 -13.40 0.43
N GLU A 236 -6.97 -14.64 0.00
CA GLU A 236 -7.64 -15.04 -1.26
C GLU A 236 -6.97 -14.49 -2.52
N GLN A 237 -5.64 -14.41 -2.49
CA GLN A 237 -4.81 -13.91 -3.58
C GLN A 237 -3.75 -14.92 -3.97
N TRP A 238 -3.51 -15.05 -5.27
CA TRP A 238 -2.29 -15.64 -5.75
C TRP A 238 -1.67 -14.68 -6.76
N PRO A 239 -0.38 -14.36 -6.67
CA PRO A 239 0.24 -13.43 -7.61
C PRO A 239 0.44 -14.19 -8.92
N ARG A 240 -0.33 -13.80 -9.95
CA ARG A 240 -0.20 -14.35 -11.32
C ARG A 240 1.19 -14.10 -11.93
N ALA A 241 2.02 -13.26 -11.31
CA ALA A 241 3.29 -12.76 -11.84
C ALA A 241 4.57 -13.45 -11.31
N ILE A 242 4.49 -14.38 -10.34
CA ILE A 242 5.71 -15.07 -9.82
C ILE A 242 6.22 -16.18 -10.78
N ALA A 243 5.59 -16.35 -11.94
CA ALA A 243 6.03 -17.27 -13.00
C ALA A 243 6.76 -16.54 -14.14
N VAL A 244 7.86 -15.84 -13.89
CA VAL A 244 8.84 -15.50 -14.94
C VAL A 244 10.24 -15.66 -14.38
N GLY A 245 10.79 -16.85 -14.60
CA GLY A 245 12.11 -17.27 -14.14
C GLY A 245 12.45 -18.69 -14.59
N ARG A 246 12.01 -19.10 -15.78
CA ARG A 246 12.59 -20.28 -16.46
C ARG A 246 12.93 -19.88 -17.88
N GLY A 247 14.24 -19.73 -18.09
CA GLY A 247 14.97 -19.65 -19.36
C GLY A 247 14.16 -19.50 -20.63
N ALA A 248 14.12 -18.27 -21.15
CA ALA A 248 14.19 -18.07 -22.59
C ALA A 248 15.66 -18.23 -23.02
N HIS A 249 16.16 -19.47 -23.00
CA HIS A 249 17.16 -19.86 -23.99
C HIS A 249 16.38 -20.24 -25.24
N GLY A 250 16.38 -19.33 -26.21
CA GLY A 250 15.77 -19.51 -27.50
C GLY A 250 16.37 -18.50 -28.45
N TYR A 251 17.52 -18.88 -29.02
CA TYR A 251 18.01 -18.39 -30.29
C TYR A 251 16.86 -18.18 -31.28
N ILE A 252 16.91 -17.08 -32.03
CA ILE A 252 17.04 -17.07 -33.50
C ILE A 252 17.46 -15.64 -33.86
N ASP A 253 18.73 -15.51 -34.25
CA ASP A 253 19.15 -14.55 -35.27
C ASP A 253 18.67 -15.08 -36.63
N ASP A 254 18.30 -14.13 -37.50
CA ASP A 254 17.79 -14.21 -38.89
C ASP A 254 16.29 -14.51 -39.10
#